data_AF-A0A656PP08-F1
#
_entry.id   AF-A0A656PP08-F1
#
_cell.length_a   1.000
_cell.length_b   1.000
_cell.length_c   1.000
_cell.angle_alpha   90.00
_cell.angle_beta   90.00
_cell.angle_gamma   90.00
#
_symmetry.space_group_name_H-M   'P 1'
#
loop_
_entity.id
_entity.type
_entity.pdbx_description
1 polymer ?
#
loop_
_entity_poly.entity_id
_entity_poly.type
_entity_poly.pdbx_seq_one_letter_code
_entity_poly.pdbx_strand_id
1 'polypeptide(L)'
;MFLGKPPRVYPVKGTNAVRIDLYRKDISERLRVPAGSKKGLENLIPGWVEKRNSYIISMLRGLYEAEGSLTISKRSYTYNFQFSNRNKCLLDYVYDKLTCLGYHPERRTYYIRLRRKNEVERFRKLIEYRVY
;
A
#
# COMPACT_ATOMS: atom_id res chain seq x y z
N MET A 1 1.52 -5.23 23.43
CA MET A 1 0.80 -5.72 22.23
C MET A 1 -0.45 -4.86 22.00
N PHE A 2 -0.55 -4.15 20.86
CA PHE A 2 -1.61 -3.14 20.60
C PHE A 2 -3.04 -3.67 20.77
N LEU A 3 -3.30 -4.94 20.44
CA LEU A 3 -4.63 -5.55 20.46
C LEU A 3 -4.94 -6.38 21.71
N GLY A 4 -3.96 -6.65 22.56
CA GLY A 4 -4.12 -7.44 23.79
C GLY A 4 -4.51 -8.91 23.58
N LYS A 5 -4.57 -9.39 22.34
CA LYS A 5 -4.84 -10.78 21.95
C LYS A 5 -3.97 -11.14 20.74
N PRO A 6 -3.52 -12.41 20.62
CA PRO A 6 -2.81 -12.86 19.43
C PRO A 6 -3.75 -12.91 18.21
N PRO A 7 -3.22 -12.71 16.99
CA PRO A 7 -3.97 -12.98 15.77
C PRO A 7 -4.42 -14.44 15.71
N ARG A 8 -5.61 -14.67 15.15
CA ARG A 8 -5.98 -16.01 14.69
C ARG A 8 -5.52 -16.17 13.26
N VAL A 9 -4.91 -17.31 12.95
CA VAL A 9 -4.33 -17.58 11.62
C VAL A 9 -4.90 -18.89 11.13
N TYR A 10 -5.43 -18.91 9.91
CA TYR A 10 -5.98 -20.12 9.32
C TYR A 10 -5.75 -20.18 7.81
N PRO A 11 -5.46 -21.37 7.26
CA PRO A 11 -5.39 -21.57 5.82
C PRO A 11 -6.77 -21.41 5.19
N VAL A 12 -6.83 -20.82 4.00
CA VAL A 12 -8.09 -20.66 3.26
C VAL A 12 -8.25 -21.86 2.32
N LYS A 13 -9.27 -22.68 2.58
CA LYS A 13 -9.54 -23.93 1.83
C LYS A 13 -9.63 -23.67 0.32
N GLY A 14 -8.91 -24.47 -0.46
CA GLY A 14 -8.89 -24.38 -1.93
C GLY A 14 -8.04 -23.24 -2.49
N THR A 15 -7.19 -22.62 -1.66
CA THR A 15 -6.29 -21.54 -2.09
C THR A 15 -4.91 -21.67 -1.42
N ASN A 16 -3.90 -21.01 -1.97
CA ASN A 16 -2.59 -20.85 -1.34
C ASN A 16 -2.53 -19.61 -0.42
N ALA A 17 -3.67 -19.22 0.17
CA ALA A 17 -3.77 -18.04 1.02
C ALA A 17 -3.92 -18.42 2.49
N VAL A 18 -3.40 -17.54 3.35
CA VAL A 18 -3.59 -17.57 4.80
C VAL A 18 -4.44 -16.36 5.17
N ARG A 19 -5.47 -16.58 5.97
CA ARG A 19 -6.25 -15.49 6.55
C ARG A 19 -5.80 -15.24 7.98
N ILE A 20 -5.62 -13.97 8.30
CA ILE A 20 -5.24 -13.48 9.61
C ILE A 20 -6.40 -12.64 10.15
N ASP A 21 -7.01 -13.09 11.24
CA ASP A 21 -8.10 -12.40 11.90
C ASP A 21 -7.58 -11.67 13.15
N LEU A 22 -7.82 -10.36 13.16
CA LEU A 22 -7.53 -9.46 14.26
C LEU A 22 -8.85 -8.93 14.81
N TYR A 23 -9.22 -9.35 16.02
CA TYR A 23 -10.48 -8.94 16.63
C TYR A 23 -10.27 -8.16 17.93
N ARG A 24 -10.89 -6.98 17.99
CA ARG A 24 -11.14 -6.22 19.21
C ARG A 24 -12.44 -5.45 19.03
N LYS A 25 -13.23 -5.32 20.10
CA LYS A 25 -14.40 -4.43 20.10
C LYS A 25 -13.96 -3.02 19.68
N ASP A 26 -14.69 -2.42 18.75
CA ASP A 26 -14.51 -1.04 18.28
C ASP A 26 -13.14 -0.76 17.60
N ILE A 27 -12.51 -1.78 17.01
CA ILE A 27 -11.21 -1.63 16.34
C ILE A 27 -11.25 -0.60 15.19
N SER A 28 -12.35 -0.56 14.44
CA SER A 28 -12.56 0.38 13.33
C SER A 28 -12.58 1.84 13.81
N GLU A 29 -13.33 2.14 14.86
CA GLU A 29 -13.40 3.47 15.48
C GLU A 29 -12.04 3.89 16.04
N ARG A 30 -11.36 2.98 16.73
CA ARG A 30 -10.04 3.23 17.31
C ARG A 30 -8.97 3.51 16.27
N LEU A 31 -8.98 2.77 15.17
CA LEU A 31 -8.07 2.99 14.04
C LEU A 31 -8.54 4.13 13.14
N ARG A 32 -9.78 4.60 13.30
CA ARG A 32 -10.47 5.52 12.40
C ARG A 32 -10.42 5.05 10.94
N VAL A 33 -10.44 3.73 10.74
CA VAL A 33 -10.48 3.08 9.43
C VAL A 33 -11.92 2.62 9.20
N PRO A 34 -12.56 2.99 8.09
CA PRO A 34 -13.95 2.63 7.85
C PRO A 34 -14.15 1.10 7.83
N ALA A 35 -15.23 0.64 8.48
CA ALA A 35 -15.65 -0.76 8.42
C ALA A 35 -16.51 -1.02 7.17
N GLY A 36 -16.54 -2.29 6.72
CA GLY A 36 -17.37 -2.72 5.59
C GLY A 36 -16.59 -2.87 4.27
N SER A 37 -17.33 -3.05 3.17
CA SER A 37 -16.72 -3.29 1.86
C SER A 37 -16.04 -2.03 1.32
N LYS A 38 -14.82 -2.18 0.78
CA LYS A 38 -14.06 -1.08 0.16
C LYS A 38 -14.71 -0.45 -1.08
N LYS A 39 -15.75 -1.08 -1.63
CA LYS A 39 -16.44 -0.64 -2.84
C LYS A 39 -17.28 0.61 -2.51
N GLY A 40 -16.94 1.74 -3.13
CA GLY A 40 -17.66 3.01 -2.95
C GLY A 40 -17.23 3.84 -1.73
N LEU A 41 -16.18 3.44 -1.01
CA LEU A 41 -15.62 4.28 0.05
C LEU A 41 -14.64 5.30 -0.53
N GLU A 42 -14.96 6.58 -0.33
CA GLU A 42 -14.14 7.72 -0.77
C GLU A 42 -13.04 8.04 0.27
N ASN A 43 -13.36 7.90 1.57
CA ASN A 43 -12.44 8.20 2.67
C ASN A 43 -11.81 6.93 3.25
N LEU A 44 -10.91 6.30 2.49
CA LEU A 44 -10.21 5.09 2.93
C LEU A 44 -9.07 5.35 3.92
N ILE A 45 -8.48 6.54 3.88
CA ILE A 45 -7.27 6.86 4.64
C ILE A 45 -7.62 7.71 5.86
N PRO A 46 -7.30 7.25 7.08
CA PRO A 46 -7.53 8.05 8.27
C PRO A 46 -6.65 9.32 8.29
N GLY A 47 -7.22 10.47 8.65
CA GLY A 47 -6.47 11.73 8.69
C GLY A 47 -5.28 11.77 9.66
N TRP A 48 -5.17 10.82 10.60
CA TRP A 48 -3.99 10.72 11.45
C TRP A 48 -2.74 10.26 10.68
N VAL A 49 -2.91 9.54 9.56
CA VAL A 49 -1.80 9.09 8.70
C VAL A 49 -1.10 10.30 8.08
N GLU A 50 -1.84 11.35 7.75
CA GLU A 50 -1.29 12.53 7.08
C GLU A 50 -0.49 13.45 8.02
N LYS A 51 -0.57 13.23 9.33
CA LYS A 51 0.09 14.10 10.32
C LYS A 51 1.61 14.07 10.27
N ARG A 52 2.22 13.00 9.72
CA ARG A 52 3.67 12.81 9.66
C ARG A 52 4.07 12.06 8.40
N ASN A 53 5.12 12.53 7.72
CA ASN A 53 5.67 11.84 6.54
C ASN A 53 6.08 10.40 6.84
N SER A 54 6.55 10.10 8.05
CA SER A 54 6.87 8.73 8.45
C SER A 54 5.66 7.79 8.42
N TYR A 55 4.48 8.27 8.80
CA TYR A 55 3.24 7.47 8.73
C TYR A 55 2.80 7.25 7.29
N ILE A 56 2.94 8.27 6.44
CA ILE A 56 2.68 8.14 5.00
C ILE A 56 3.62 7.09 4.39
N ILE A 57 4.93 7.16 4.69
CA ILE A 57 5.93 6.19 4.22
C ILE A 57 5.59 4.77 4.69
N SER A 58 5.26 4.58 5.97
CA SER A 58 4.87 3.27 6.51
C SER A 58 3.59 2.73 5.86
N MET A 59 2.62 3.60 5.58
CA MET A 59 1.40 3.21 4.88
C MET A 59 1.69 2.84 3.42
N LEU A 60 2.50 3.63 2.71
CA LEU A 60 2.93 3.32 1.35
C LEU A 60 3.67 1.99 1.29
N ARG A 61 4.55 1.70 2.25
CA ARG A 61 5.16 0.36 2.41
C ARG A 61 4.10 -0.72 2.46
N GLY A 62 3.13 -0.62 3.38
CA GLY A 62 2.06 -1.63 3.51
C GLY A 62 1.23 -1.81 2.24
N LEU A 63 0.90 -0.72 1.55
CA LEU A 63 0.14 -0.77 0.30
C LEU A 63 0.92 -1.46 -0.83
N TYR A 64 2.20 -1.10 -1.00
CA TYR A 64 3.06 -1.71 -2.01
C TYR A 64 3.40 -3.17 -1.67
N GLU A 65 3.58 -3.53 -0.41
CA GLU A 65 3.83 -4.92 -0.01
C GLU A 65 2.62 -5.83 -0.31
N ALA A 66 1.40 -5.27 -0.23
CA ALA A 66 0.16 -5.99 -0.48
C ALA A 66 -0.20 -6.08 -1.97
N GLU A 67 -0.09 -4.97 -2.71
CA GLU A 67 -0.61 -4.86 -4.10
C GLU A 67 0.40 -4.27 -5.09
N GLY A 68 1.63 -4.01 -4.64
CA GLY A 68 2.71 -3.50 -5.46
C GLY A 68 3.43 -4.59 -6.25
N SER A 69 4.05 -4.18 -7.35
CA SER A 69 4.89 -5.03 -8.18
C SER A 69 6.14 -4.27 -8.60
N LEU A 70 7.31 -4.86 -8.32
CA LEU A 70 8.61 -4.32 -8.71
C LEU A 70 9.24 -5.24 -9.77
N THR A 71 9.56 -4.68 -10.93
CA THR A 71 10.28 -5.36 -12.00
C THR A 71 11.51 -4.53 -12.37
N ILE A 72 12.69 -5.13 -12.23
CA ILE A 72 13.97 -4.54 -12.60
C ILE A 72 14.67 -5.51 -13.56
N SER A 73 14.77 -5.14 -14.83
CA SER A 73 15.52 -5.89 -15.84
C SER A 73 16.72 -5.08 -16.28
N LYS A 74 17.92 -5.54 -15.93
CA LYS A 74 19.18 -4.92 -16.36
C LYS A 74 19.37 -5.05 -17.88
N ARG A 75 18.95 -6.16 -18.48
CA ARG A 75 19.10 -6.45 -19.92
C ARG A 75 18.31 -5.47 -20.79
N SER A 76 17.07 -5.19 -20.41
CA SER A 76 16.18 -4.28 -21.16
C SER A 76 16.11 -2.88 -20.53
N TYR A 77 17.02 -2.58 -19.60
CA TYR A 77 17.05 -1.34 -18.81
C TYR A 77 15.67 -0.93 -18.25
N THR A 78 14.84 -1.92 -17.90
CA THR A 78 13.45 -1.71 -17.50
C THR A 78 13.38 -1.59 -15.99
N TYR A 79 12.88 -0.46 -15.52
CA TYR A 79 12.54 -0.22 -14.13
C TYR A 79 11.05 0.06 -14.05
N ASN A 80 10.33 -0.75 -13.29
CA ASN A 80 8.89 -0.62 -13.15
C ASN A 80 8.51 -0.90 -11.70
N PHE A 81 8.12 0.13 -10.96
CA PHE A 81 7.53 -0.05 -9.64
C PHE A 81 6.08 0.41 -9.67
N GLN A 82 5.16 -0.54 -9.68
CA GLN A 82 3.74 -0.33 -9.92
C GLN A 82 2.92 -0.59 -8.66
N PHE A 83 1.88 0.19 -8.44
CA PHE A 83 0.79 -0.08 -7.51
C PHE A 83 -0.52 -0.15 -8.28
N SER A 84 -1.29 -1.22 -8.10
CA SER A 84 -2.51 -1.47 -8.88
C SER A 84 -3.70 -1.60 -7.94
N ASN A 85 -4.81 -0.90 -8.22
CA ASN A 85 -6.02 -0.99 -7.42
C ASN A 85 -7.26 -0.67 -8.26
N ARG A 86 -8.44 -1.19 -7.87
CA ARG A 86 -9.72 -0.85 -8.54
C ARG A 86 -10.39 0.39 -7.94
N ASN A 87 -10.06 0.75 -6.71
CA ASN A 87 -10.54 1.95 -6.07
C ASN A 87 -9.74 3.16 -6.58
N LYS A 88 -10.39 4.05 -7.33
CA LYS A 88 -9.77 5.25 -7.91
C LYS A 88 -9.30 6.24 -6.85
N CYS A 89 -10.08 6.46 -5.79
CA CYS A 89 -9.71 7.34 -4.67
C CYS A 89 -8.39 6.91 -4.03
N LEU A 90 -8.16 5.59 -3.86
CA LEU A 90 -6.89 5.09 -3.35
C LEU A 90 -5.74 5.29 -4.34
N LEU A 91 -5.97 5.09 -5.65
CA LEU A 91 -4.96 5.37 -6.66
C LEU A 91 -4.57 6.85 -6.70
N ASP A 92 -5.54 7.74 -6.63
CA ASP A 92 -5.34 9.18 -6.66
C ASP A 92 -4.61 9.63 -5.37
N TYR A 93 -5.01 9.10 -4.22
CA TYR A 93 -4.29 9.34 -2.96
C TYR A 93 -2.81 8.93 -3.06
N VAL A 94 -2.51 7.72 -3.56
CA VAL A 94 -1.11 7.26 -3.66
C VAL A 94 -0.35 8.07 -4.71
N TYR A 95 -0.99 8.44 -5.83
CA TYR A 95 -0.41 9.33 -6.82
C TYR A 95 0.01 10.68 -6.21
N ASP A 96 -0.88 11.30 -5.44
CA ASP A 96 -0.64 12.58 -4.78
C ASP A 96 0.50 12.47 -3.77
N LYS A 97 0.50 11.43 -2.93
CA LYS A 97 1.59 11.25 -1.96
C LYS A 97 2.94 11.00 -2.61
N LEU A 98 3.00 10.25 -3.72
CA LEU A 98 4.25 10.09 -4.48
C LEU A 98 4.71 11.43 -5.06
N THR A 99 3.80 12.22 -5.62
CA THR A 99 4.10 13.55 -6.15
C THR A 99 4.62 14.48 -5.06
N CYS A 100 3.96 14.52 -3.89
CA CYS A 100 4.41 15.31 -2.73
C CYS A 100 5.79 14.87 -2.20
N LEU A 101 6.16 13.60 -2.36
CA LEU A 101 7.48 13.08 -2.01
C LEU A 101 8.54 13.33 -3.10
N GLY A 102 8.20 14.08 -4.17
CA GLY A 102 9.12 14.47 -5.24
C GLY A 102 9.37 13.36 -6.27
N TYR A 103 8.42 12.43 -6.44
CA TYR A 103 8.44 11.44 -7.50
C TYR A 103 7.52 11.85 -8.67
N HIS A 104 7.70 11.19 -9.81
CA HIS A 104 6.93 11.47 -11.03
C HIS A 104 6.20 10.21 -11.49
N PRO A 105 5.14 9.80 -10.77
CA PRO A 105 4.36 8.64 -11.14
C PRO A 105 3.61 8.84 -12.47
N GLU A 106 3.53 7.78 -13.27
CA GLU A 106 2.63 7.69 -14.41
C GLU A 106 1.29 7.12 -13.93
N ARG A 107 0.18 7.80 -14.23
CA ARG A 107 -1.18 7.35 -13.90
C ARG A 107 -1.84 6.66 -15.10
N ARG A 108 -2.43 5.49 -14.86
CA ARG A 108 -3.27 4.73 -15.80
C ARG A 108 -4.54 4.29 -15.08
N THR A 109 -5.57 3.84 -15.79
CA THR A 109 -6.91 3.59 -15.23
C THR A 109 -6.90 2.83 -13.89
N TYR A 110 -6.14 1.75 -13.79
CA TYR A 110 -6.12 0.85 -12.62
C TYR A 110 -4.76 0.74 -11.93
N TYR A 111 -3.79 1.56 -12.31
CA TYR A 111 -2.47 1.51 -11.70
C TYR A 111 -1.74 2.85 -11.81
N ILE A 112 -0.76 3.00 -10.93
CA ILE A 112 0.26 4.04 -10.97
C ILE A 112 1.62 3.37 -11.01
N ARG A 113 2.61 3.99 -11.65
CA ARG A 113 3.95 3.40 -11.70
C ARG A 113 5.08 4.43 -11.75
N LEU A 114 6.20 4.08 -11.13
CA LEU A 114 7.48 4.75 -11.29
C LEU A 114 8.30 3.99 -12.34
N ARG A 115 8.84 4.75 -13.30
CA ARG A 115 9.62 4.20 -14.44
C ARG A 115 11.06 4.68 -14.48
N ARG A 116 11.36 5.81 -13.83
CA ARG A 116 12.71 6.37 -13.80
C ARG A 116 13.56 5.55 -12.84
N LYS A 117 14.69 5.02 -13.31
CA LYS A 117 15.64 4.21 -12.52
C LYS A 117 15.92 4.80 -11.14
N ASN A 118 16.33 6.07 -11.10
CA ASN A 118 16.69 6.75 -9.84
C ASN A 118 15.51 6.86 -8.88
N GLU A 119 14.30 7.10 -9.40
CA GLU A 119 13.09 7.18 -8.58
C GLU A 119 12.66 5.81 -8.06
N VAL A 120 12.71 4.77 -8.90
CA VAL A 120 12.40 3.40 -8.50
C VAL A 120 13.33 2.94 -7.37
N GLU A 121 14.64 3.12 -7.53
CA GLU A 121 15.61 2.74 -6.49
C GLU A 121 15.46 3.59 -5.22
N ARG A 122 15.27 4.91 -5.36
CA ARG A 122 15.06 5.80 -4.20
C ARG A 122 13.78 5.45 -3.45
N PHE A 123 12.69 5.19 -4.15
CA PHE A 123 11.41 4.81 -3.54
C PHE A 123 11.49 3.44 -2.89
N ARG A 124 12.06 2.44 -3.56
CA ARG A 124 12.31 1.10 -3.01
C ARG A 124 13.05 1.16 -1.68
N LYS A 125 14.11 2.00 -1.60
CA LYS A 125 14.86 2.23 -0.36
C LYS A 125 14.02 2.97 0.69
N LEU A 126 13.30 4.03 0.30
CA LEU A 126 12.49 4.85 1.20
C LEU A 126 11.44 4.03 1.96
N ILE A 127 10.74 3.12 1.27
CA ILE A 127 9.69 2.29 1.88
C ILE A 127 10.22 0.94 2.38
N GLU A 128 11.53 0.68 2.30
CA GLU A 128 12.16 -0.60 2.66
C GLU A 128 11.45 -1.81 2.02
N TYR A 129 11.17 -1.70 0.72
CA TYR A 129 10.46 -2.76 0.00
C TYR A 129 11.30 -4.03 -0.07
N ARG A 130 10.65 -5.18 0.16
CA ARG A 130 11.30 -6.50 0.19
C ARG A 130 12.20 -6.78 -1.03
N VAL A 131 13.27 -7.53 -0.78
CA VAL A 131 14.17 -8.11 -1.80
C VAL A 131 14.05 -9.63 -1.66
N TYR A 132 13.76 -10.30 -2.77
CA TYR A 132 13.71 -11.77 -2.86
C TYR A 132 15.01 -12.33 -3.41
#